data_AF-A0A9X3PIP0-F1
#
_entry.id   AF-A0A9X3PIP0-F1
#
_cell.length_a   1.000
_cell.length_b   1.000
_cell.length_c   1.000
_cell.angle_alpha   90.00
_cell.angle_beta   90.00
_cell.angle_gamma   90.00
#
_symmetry.space_group_name_H-M   'P 1'
#
loop_
_entity.id
_entity.type
_entity.pdbx_description
1 polymer ?
#
loop_
_entity_poly.entity_id
_entity_poly.type
_entity_poly.pdbx_seq_one_letter_code
_entity_poly.pdbx_strand_id
1 'polypeptide(L)'
;MKLGSRQITSRQRSVIAAVLLACALVFIAVALSQWLFGVGLDPRDDTLRRAAGIGFTDEARATLFSILPVALPALASFVAPDTRPGRVTVRLTRLVYVAYLVIGVLLTLSAARYGFDDARQLAEEGQVFIDTRAAVERLLLDAVWLTLAGIGLVLVRWNGTRERSSTPKPVKLSPPQA
;
A
#
# COMPACT_ATOMS: atom_id res chain seq x y z
N MET A 1 12.42 -21.78 36.25
CA MET A 1 11.61 -21.69 35.02
C MET A 1 12.43 -21.01 33.93
N LYS A 2 13.08 -21.77 33.05
CA LYS A 2 13.66 -21.23 31.81
C LYS A 2 12.52 -21.04 30.82
N LEU A 3 12.08 -19.81 30.58
CA LEU A 3 11.28 -19.50 29.40
C LEU A 3 12.16 -19.83 28.19
N GLY A 4 11.89 -20.97 27.57
CA GLY A 4 12.49 -21.36 26.31
C GLY A 4 12.11 -20.32 25.27
N SER A 5 13.03 -19.40 24.97
CA SER A 5 12.92 -18.51 23.83
C SER A 5 12.89 -19.39 22.58
N ARG A 6 11.68 -19.69 22.08
CA ARG A 6 11.50 -20.33 20.76
C ARG A 6 12.17 -19.42 19.73
N GLN A 7 13.39 -19.78 19.34
CA GLN A 7 14.07 -19.11 18.24
C GLN A 7 13.24 -19.37 16.97
N ILE A 8 12.55 -18.34 16.51
CA ILE A 8 11.79 -18.39 15.25
C ILE A 8 12.80 -18.66 14.13
N THR A 9 12.64 -19.81 13.46
CA THR A 9 13.53 -20.24 12.37
C THR A 9 13.41 -19.30 11.17
N SER A 10 14.46 -19.20 10.35
CA SER A 10 14.46 -18.39 9.11
C SER A 10 13.28 -18.72 8.18
N ARG A 11 12.89 -20.01 8.12
CA ARG A 11 11.73 -20.47 7.35
C ARG A 11 10.42 -19.90 7.89
N GLN A 12 10.21 -19.92 9.20
CA GLN A 12 9.02 -19.34 9.84
C GLN A 12 8.95 -17.82 9.63
N ARG A 13 10.07 -17.11 9.78
CA ARG A 13 10.15 -15.66 9.50
C ARG A 13 9.73 -15.31 8.07
N SER A 14 10.19 -16.11 7.10
CA SER A 14 9.82 -15.94 5.69
C SER A 14 8.32 -16.16 5.45
N VAL A 15 7.73 -17.19 6.06
CA VAL A 15 6.29 -17.48 5.94
C VAL A 15 5.47 -16.35 6.56
N ILE A 16 5.83 -15.88 7.75
CA ILE A 16 5.14 -14.76 8.42
C ILE A 16 5.18 -13.52 7.52
N ALA A 17 6.36 -13.17 7.00
CA ALA A 17 6.48 -12.01 6.12
C ALA A 17 5.66 -12.15 4.83
N ALA A 18 5.60 -13.35 4.25
CA ALA A 18 4.76 -13.61 3.07
C ALA A 18 3.26 -13.46 3.38
N VAL A 19 2.80 -13.97 4.53
CA VAL A 19 1.40 -13.83 4.97
C VAL A 19 1.06 -12.36 5.19
N LEU A 20 1.93 -11.59 5.85
CA LEU A 20 1.70 -10.15 6.06
C LEU A 20 1.58 -9.39 4.72
N LEU A 21 2.42 -9.71 3.73
CA LEU A 21 2.34 -9.11 2.40
C LEU A 21 1.08 -9.55 1.65
N ALA A 22 0.70 -10.82 1.75
CA ALA A 22 -0.53 -11.32 1.14
C ALA A 22 -1.77 -10.61 1.72
N CYS A 23 -1.83 -10.44 3.05
CA CYS A 23 -2.89 -9.68 3.69
C CYS A 23 -2.93 -8.23 3.19
N ALA A 24 -1.79 -7.54 3.12
CA ALA A 24 -1.74 -6.17 2.58
C ALA A 24 -2.27 -6.10 1.14
N LEU A 25 -1.89 -7.06 0.28
CA LEU A 25 -2.36 -7.15 -1.09
C LEU A 25 -3.87 -7.37 -1.19
N VAL A 26 -4.46 -8.18 -0.31
CA VAL A 26 -5.92 -8.38 -0.25
C VAL A 26 -6.64 -7.06 0.01
N PHE A 27 -6.19 -6.27 0.98
CA PHE A 27 -6.80 -4.96 1.25
C PHE A 27 -6.72 -4.01 0.05
N ILE A 28 -5.56 -3.97 -0.62
CA ILE A 28 -5.37 -3.15 -1.82
C ILE A 28 -6.31 -3.64 -2.95
N ALA A 29 -6.43 -4.95 -3.14
CA ALA A 29 -7.30 -5.53 -4.16
C ALA A 29 -8.79 -5.27 -3.86
N VAL A 30 -9.21 -5.37 -2.60
CA VAL A 30 -10.58 -5.04 -2.18
C VAL A 30 -10.87 -3.57 -2.43
N ALA A 31 -10.00 -2.66 -1.98
CA ALA A 31 -10.16 -1.23 -2.25
C ALA A 31 -10.21 -0.91 -3.75
N LEU A 32 -9.36 -1.55 -4.56
CA LEU A 32 -9.38 -1.38 -6.00
C LEU A 32 -10.70 -1.87 -6.60
N SER A 33 -11.22 -3.02 -6.16
CA SER A 33 -12.51 -3.53 -6.64
C SER A 33 -13.66 -2.59 -6.30
N GLN A 34 -13.76 -2.13 -5.04
CA GLN A 34 -14.74 -1.15 -4.60
C GLN A 34 -14.65 0.14 -5.43
N TRP A 35 -13.44 0.63 -5.69
CA TRP A 35 -13.25 1.81 -6.55
C TRP A 35 -13.71 1.59 -8.00
N LEU A 36 -13.37 0.45 -8.62
CA LEU A 36 -13.76 0.16 -10.01
C LEU A 36 -15.28 0.01 -10.17
N PHE A 37 -15.96 -0.62 -9.19
CA PHE A 37 -17.42 -0.64 -9.13
C PHE A 37 -17.99 0.77 -8.87
N GLY A 38 -17.33 1.56 -8.02
CA GLY A 38 -17.73 2.94 -7.72
C GLY A 38 -17.69 3.90 -8.91
N VAL A 39 -16.74 3.70 -9.83
CA VAL A 39 -16.54 4.55 -11.03
C VAL A 39 -17.39 4.06 -12.24
N GLY A 40 -18.22 3.03 -12.08
CA GLY A 40 -19.20 2.62 -13.10
C GLY A 40 -18.64 1.72 -14.21
N LEU A 41 -17.63 0.91 -13.91
CA LEU A 41 -17.13 -0.13 -14.84
C LEU A 41 -17.97 -1.42 -14.81
N ASP A 42 -19.12 -1.43 -14.12
CA ASP A 42 -20.07 -2.54 -14.14
C ASP A 42 -20.99 -2.46 -15.38
N PRO A 43 -20.94 -3.43 -16.31
CA PRO A 43 -21.73 -3.41 -17.54
C PRO A 43 -23.24 -3.64 -17.34
N ARG A 44 -23.76 -3.67 -16.10
CA ARG A 44 -25.17 -3.95 -15.76
C ARG A 44 -25.96 -2.73 -15.24
N ASP A 45 -25.50 -1.50 -15.49
CA ASP A 45 -25.92 -0.33 -14.69
C ASP A 45 -27.04 0.53 -15.31
N ASP A 46 -28.23 0.49 -14.69
CA ASP A 46 -29.33 1.47 -14.83
C ASP A 46 -29.41 2.44 -13.63
N THR A 47 -30.02 3.60 -13.87
CA THR A 47 -30.04 4.89 -13.14
C THR A 47 -30.15 4.95 -11.60
N LEU A 48 -30.46 3.86 -10.88
CA LEU A 48 -30.55 3.85 -9.41
C LEU A 48 -29.18 3.64 -8.70
N ARG A 49 -28.11 3.38 -9.45
CA ARG A 49 -26.79 2.95 -8.91
C ARG A 49 -25.79 4.05 -8.55
N ARG A 50 -26.07 5.34 -8.82
CA ARG A 50 -25.09 6.44 -8.59
C ARG A 50 -24.76 6.70 -7.12
N ALA A 51 -25.75 6.66 -6.23
CA ALA A 51 -25.52 6.78 -4.78
C ALA A 51 -24.70 5.59 -4.22
N ALA A 52 -24.84 4.40 -4.83
CA ALA A 52 -23.98 3.25 -4.51
C ALA A 52 -22.54 3.48 -4.99
N GLY A 53 -22.33 4.19 -6.10
CA GLY A 53 -21.01 4.56 -6.61
C GLY A 53 -20.19 5.43 -5.64
N ILE A 54 -20.84 6.42 -5.02
CA ILE A 54 -20.24 7.24 -3.94
C ILE A 54 -19.92 6.35 -2.73
N GLY A 55 -20.86 5.50 -2.31
CA GLY A 55 -20.69 4.59 -1.18
C GLY A 55 -19.50 3.65 -1.36
N PHE A 56 -19.35 3.03 -2.53
CA PHE A 56 -18.21 2.17 -2.84
C PHE A 56 -16.89 2.94 -2.94
N THR A 57 -16.91 4.19 -3.40
CA THR A 57 -15.71 5.03 -3.45
C THR A 57 -15.27 5.46 -2.04
N ASP A 58 -16.21 5.77 -1.15
CA ASP A 58 -15.93 6.07 0.25
C ASP A 58 -15.46 4.82 1.02
N GLU A 59 -16.05 3.64 0.76
CA GLU A 59 -15.55 2.37 1.31
C GLU A 59 -14.17 1.99 0.78
N ALA A 60 -13.89 2.22 -0.50
CA ALA A 60 -12.58 1.99 -1.10
C ALA A 60 -11.50 2.82 -0.39
N ARG A 61 -11.82 4.10 -0.11
CA ARG A 61 -10.95 4.99 0.66
C ARG A 61 -10.76 4.50 2.09
N ALA A 62 -11.83 4.15 2.79
CA ALA A 62 -11.74 3.64 4.16
C ALA A 62 -10.90 2.35 4.25
N THR A 63 -11.03 1.47 3.25
CA THR A 63 -10.26 0.22 3.18
C THR A 63 -8.78 0.47 2.90
N LEU A 64 -8.48 1.33 1.91
CA LEU A 64 -7.11 1.61 1.50
C LEU A 64 -6.37 2.49 2.51
N PHE A 65 -6.97 3.59 2.95
CA PHE A 65 -6.38 4.51 3.93
C PHE A 65 -6.61 4.04 5.37
N SER A 66 -6.45 2.73 5.58
CA SER A 66 -6.42 2.11 6.89
C SER A 66 -4.98 1.79 7.30
N ILE A 67 -4.79 1.44 8.58
CA ILE A 67 -3.46 1.15 9.11
C ILE A 67 -2.85 -0.12 8.51
N LEU A 68 -3.67 -1.07 8.06
CA LEU A 68 -3.21 -2.40 7.66
C LEU A 68 -2.38 -2.38 6.37
N PRO A 69 -2.82 -1.76 5.26
CA PRO A 69 -2.03 -1.67 4.03
C PRO A 69 -0.68 -0.98 4.20
N VAL A 70 -0.55 -0.10 5.19
CA VAL A 70 0.69 0.64 5.47
C VAL A 70 1.58 -0.10 6.48
N ALA A 71 1.02 -0.64 7.56
CA ALA A 71 1.80 -1.28 8.62
C ALA A 71 2.27 -2.69 8.26
N LEU A 72 1.44 -3.49 7.57
CA LEU A 72 1.75 -4.90 7.28
C LEU A 72 3.01 -5.05 6.40
N PRO A 73 3.24 -4.25 5.35
CA PRO A 73 4.47 -4.33 4.57
C PRO A 73 5.71 -3.90 5.37
N ALA A 74 5.59 -2.91 6.27
CA ALA A 74 6.67 -2.53 7.19
C ALA A 74 7.04 -3.70 8.12
N LEU A 75 6.05 -4.32 8.76
CA LEU A 75 6.24 -5.47 9.63
C LEU A 75 6.84 -6.66 8.87
N ALA A 76 6.40 -6.91 7.63
CA ALA A 76 6.97 -7.94 6.77
C ALA A 76 8.47 -7.71 6.51
N SER A 77 8.87 -6.46 6.27
CA SER A 77 10.29 -6.12 6.06
C SER A 77 11.13 -6.26 7.33
N PHE A 78 10.54 -6.01 8.50
CA PHE A 78 11.23 -6.14 9.79
C PHE A 78 11.42 -7.60 10.21
N VAL A 79 10.46 -8.47 9.89
CA VAL A 79 10.52 -9.90 10.21
C VAL A 79 11.37 -10.68 9.20
N ALA A 80 11.56 -10.16 7.99
CA ALA A 80 12.32 -10.82 6.94
C ALA A 80 13.73 -11.23 7.40
N PRO A 81 14.17 -12.48 7.15
CA PRO A 81 15.51 -12.92 7.55
C PRO A 81 16.60 -12.32 6.65
N ASP A 82 17.79 -12.04 7.17
CA ASP A 82 18.97 -11.48 6.45
C ASP A 82 19.58 -12.42 5.36
N THR A 83 18.81 -13.39 4.90
CA THR A 83 19.20 -14.40 3.91
C THR A 83 18.61 -14.07 2.53
N ARG A 84 18.97 -14.82 1.48
CA ARG A 84 18.41 -14.65 0.12
C ARG A 84 16.87 -14.48 0.06
N PRO A 85 16.04 -15.28 0.78
CA PRO A 85 14.59 -15.08 0.77
C PRO A 85 14.16 -13.71 1.33
N GLY A 86 14.87 -13.15 2.31
CA GLY A 86 14.56 -11.82 2.83
C GLY A 86 14.75 -10.71 1.80
N ARG A 87 15.72 -10.84 0.88
CA ARG A 87 15.87 -9.88 -0.23
C ARG A 87 14.67 -9.89 -1.17
N VAL A 88 14.05 -11.05 -1.38
CA VAL A 88 12.83 -11.17 -2.18
C VAL A 88 11.68 -10.49 -1.45
N THR A 89 11.54 -10.74 -0.15
CA THR A 89 10.54 -10.07 0.69
C THR A 89 10.67 -8.56 0.64
N VAL A 90 11.88 -8.01 0.77
CA VAL A 90 12.14 -6.55 0.69
C VAL A 90 11.73 -5.98 -0.67
N ARG A 91 12.00 -6.69 -1.77
CA ARG A 91 11.55 -6.27 -3.11
C ARG A 91 10.03 -6.31 -3.24
N LEU A 92 9.38 -7.34 -2.71
CA LEU A 92 7.93 -7.47 -2.71
C LEU A 92 7.28 -6.38 -1.85
N THR A 93 7.78 -6.12 -0.64
CA THR A 93 7.35 -5.00 0.21
C THR A 93 7.42 -3.68 -0.56
N ARG A 94 8.51 -3.45 -1.30
CA ARG A 94 8.67 -2.24 -2.13
C ARG A 94 7.59 -2.15 -3.21
N LEU A 95 7.29 -3.25 -3.90
CA LEU A 95 6.25 -3.29 -4.93
C LEU A 95 4.86 -3.04 -4.32
N VAL A 96 4.57 -3.62 -3.15
CA VAL A 96 3.31 -3.41 -2.45
C VAL A 96 3.15 -1.93 -2.05
N TYR A 97 4.19 -1.28 -1.53
CA TYR A 97 4.15 0.16 -1.25
C TYR A 97 3.97 1.01 -2.51
N VAL A 98 4.64 0.66 -3.62
CA VAL A 98 4.44 1.38 -4.89
C VAL A 98 3.01 1.22 -5.39
N ALA A 99 2.46 0.00 -5.35
CA ALA A 99 1.07 -0.25 -5.73
C ALA A 99 0.10 0.55 -4.85
N TYR A 100 0.33 0.54 -3.54
CA TYR A 100 -0.44 1.34 -2.58
C TYR A 100 -0.44 2.83 -2.94
N LEU A 101 0.75 3.41 -3.19
CA LEU A 101 0.87 4.83 -3.53
C LEU A 101 0.18 5.17 -4.85
N VAL A 102 0.35 4.34 -5.88
CA VAL A 102 -0.29 4.56 -7.19
C VAL A 102 -1.81 4.53 -7.05
N ILE A 103 -2.35 3.48 -6.41
CA ILE A 103 -3.80 3.32 -6.25
C ILE A 103 -4.36 4.41 -5.33
N GLY A 104 -3.66 4.76 -4.25
CA GLY A 104 -4.06 5.82 -3.34
C GLY A 104 -4.10 7.18 -4.03
N VAL A 105 -3.08 7.53 -4.81
CA VAL A 105 -3.08 8.78 -5.59
C VAL A 105 -4.23 8.82 -6.59
N LEU A 106 -4.50 7.71 -7.30
CA LEU A 106 -5.63 7.64 -8.24
C LEU A 106 -6.98 7.82 -7.53
N LEU A 107 -7.17 7.19 -6.37
CA LEU A 107 -8.37 7.34 -5.54
C LEU A 107 -8.53 8.77 -5.04
N THR A 108 -7.47 9.37 -4.49
CA THR A 108 -7.48 10.74 -3.97
C THR A 108 -7.74 11.76 -5.08
N LEU A 109 -7.14 11.60 -6.27
CA LEU A 109 -7.41 12.47 -7.42
C LEU A 109 -8.84 12.32 -7.93
N SER A 110 -9.37 11.09 -7.96
CA SER A 110 -10.75 10.83 -8.35
C SER A 110 -11.73 11.50 -7.37
N ALA A 111 -11.47 11.37 -6.07
CA ALA A 111 -12.26 12.00 -5.02
C ALA A 111 -12.16 13.53 -5.05
N ALA A 112 -10.97 14.09 -5.30
CA ALA A 112 -10.79 15.54 -5.43
C ALA A 112 -11.57 16.08 -6.64
N ARG A 113 -11.46 15.41 -7.79
CA ARG A 113 -12.17 15.81 -9.01
C ARG A 113 -13.68 15.80 -8.81
N TYR A 114 -14.21 14.85 -8.05
CA TYR A 114 -15.64 14.81 -7.73
C TYR A 114 -16.05 15.83 -6.66
N GLY A 115 -15.28 15.91 -5.57
CA GLY A 115 -15.57 16.74 -4.40
C GLY A 115 -15.46 18.25 -4.62
N PHE A 116 -14.72 18.71 -5.63
CA PHE A 116 -14.62 20.13 -5.99
C PHE A 116 -15.52 20.55 -7.17
N ASP A 117 -16.21 19.59 -7.80
CA ASP A 117 -17.05 19.84 -8.97
C ASP A 117 -18.53 19.89 -8.55
N ASP A 118 -18.90 20.98 -7.88
CA ASP A 118 -20.26 21.20 -7.39
C ASP A 118 -21.29 21.15 -8.53
N ALA A 119 -20.92 21.64 -9.72
CA ALA A 119 -21.77 21.62 -10.91
C ALA A 119 -22.06 20.18 -11.34
N ARG A 120 -21.06 19.31 -11.30
CA ARG A 120 -21.21 17.89 -11.59
C ARG A 120 -21.99 17.16 -10.50
N GLN A 121 -21.78 17.46 -9.22
CA GLN A 121 -22.59 16.89 -8.14
C GLN A 121 -24.06 17.30 -8.28
N LEU A 122 -24.33 18.58 -8.55
CA LEU A 122 -25.68 19.08 -8.83
C LEU A 122 -26.31 18.42 -10.06
N ALA A 123 -25.55 18.24 -11.14
CA ALA A 123 -26.03 17.60 -12.37
C ALA A 123 -26.23 16.09 -12.22
N GLU A 124 -25.41 15.41 -11.42
CA GLU A 124 -25.43 13.96 -11.27
C GLU A 124 -26.32 13.46 -10.12
N GLU A 125 -26.46 14.24 -9.05
CA GLU A 125 -27.15 13.87 -7.80
C GLU A 125 -28.29 14.83 -7.39
N GLY A 126 -28.43 15.99 -8.05
CA GLY A 126 -29.48 16.97 -7.77
C GLY A 126 -29.25 17.82 -6.51
N GLN A 127 -28.18 17.56 -5.76
CA GLN A 127 -27.74 18.35 -4.61
C GLN A 127 -26.22 18.21 -4.42
N VAL A 128 -25.60 19.17 -3.75
CA VAL A 128 -24.18 19.10 -3.37
C VAL A 128 -24.05 18.24 -2.11
N PHE A 129 -23.52 17.03 -2.24
CA PHE A 129 -23.33 16.10 -1.12
C PHE A 129 -22.01 16.32 -0.39
N ILE A 130 -20.97 16.80 -1.07
CA ILE A 130 -19.65 17.00 -0.50
C ILE A 130 -19.35 18.50 -0.48
N ASP A 131 -19.38 19.08 0.72
CA ASP A 131 -18.96 20.45 0.93
C ASP A 131 -17.44 20.59 0.69
N THR A 132 -17.01 21.71 0.10
CA THR A 132 -15.61 21.96 -0.29
C THR A 132 -14.65 21.78 0.89
N ARG A 133 -15.08 22.20 2.09
CA ARG A 133 -14.30 22.02 3.33
C ARG A 133 -14.09 20.55 3.65
N ALA A 134 -15.14 19.74 3.57
CA ALA A 134 -15.06 18.31 3.83
C ALA A 134 -14.18 17.60 2.80
N ALA A 135 -14.21 18.02 1.53
CA ALA A 135 -13.31 17.53 0.48
C ALA A 135 -11.83 17.82 0.82
N VAL A 136 -11.52 19.03 1.29
CA VAL A 136 -10.16 19.42 1.71
C VAL A 136 -9.69 18.64 2.93
N GLU A 137 -10.51 18.52 3.97
CA GLU A 137 -10.16 17.73 5.17
C GLU A 137 -9.87 16.27 4.80
N ARG A 138 -10.71 15.69 3.94
CA ARG A 138 -10.53 14.34 3.37
C ARG A 138 -9.23 14.23 2.56
N LEU A 139 -8.87 15.23 1.76
CA LEU A 139 -7.64 15.27 0.98
C LEU A 139 -6.38 15.34 1.85
N LEU A 140 -6.42 16.12 2.92
CA LEU A 140 -5.31 16.22 3.86
C LEU A 140 -5.07 14.89 4.59
N LEU A 141 -6.14 14.19 4.98
CA LEU A 141 -6.03 12.86 5.60
C LEU A 141 -5.42 11.84 4.63
N ASP A 142 -5.87 11.81 3.37
CA ASP A 142 -5.27 10.95 2.34
C ASP A 142 -3.78 11.27 2.14
N ALA A 143 -3.43 12.55 2.11
CA ALA A 143 -2.04 13.00 1.96
C ALA A 143 -1.15 12.51 3.11
N VAL A 144 -1.66 12.49 4.35
CA VAL A 144 -0.94 11.92 5.50
C VAL A 144 -0.65 10.44 5.28
N TRP A 145 -1.64 9.65 4.86
CA TRP A 145 -1.45 8.23 4.59
C TRP A 145 -0.47 7.95 3.46
N LEU A 146 -0.57 8.69 2.36
CA LEU A 146 0.39 8.60 1.24
C LEU A 146 1.80 8.97 1.68
N THR A 147 1.94 9.98 2.54
CA THR A 147 3.23 10.38 3.09
C THR A 147 3.82 9.28 3.98
N LEU A 148 3.02 8.66 4.86
CA LEU A 148 3.45 7.54 5.69
C LEU A 148 3.91 6.33 4.86
N ALA A 149 3.16 5.98 3.81
CA ALA A 149 3.55 4.94 2.88
C ALA A 149 4.84 5.29 2.12
N GLY A 150 5.01 6.56 1.74
CA GLY A 150 6.24 7.07 1.12
C GLY A 150 7.45 6.95 2.05
N ILE A 151 7.30 7.30 3.33
CA ILE A 151 8.35 7.12 4.35
C ILE A 151 8.70 5.64 4.49
N GLY A 152 7.70 4.76 4.60
CA GLY A 152 7.90 3.30 4.65
C GLY A 152 8.69 2.78 3.45
N LEU A 153 8.35 3.24 2.25
CA LEU A 153 9.06 2.89 1.01
C LEU A 153 10.52 3.35 1.03
N VAL A 154 10.80 4.57 1.49
CA VAL A 154 12.16 5.12 1.58
C VAL A 154 13.00 4.34 2.60
N LEU A 155 12.44 4.02 3.76
CA LEU A 155 13.12 3.24 4.80
C LEU A 155 13.50 1.83 4.30
N VAL A 156 12.57 1.14 3.63
CA VAL A 156 12.81 -0.18 3.04
C VAL A 156 13.90 -0.09 1.97
N ARG A 157 13.91 0.97 1.15
CA ARG A 157 14.95 1.21 0.15
C ARG A 157 16.32 1.43 0.80
N TRP A 158 16.40 2.26 1.83
CA TRP A 158 17.65 2.60 2.51
C TRP A 158 18.31 1.34 3.09
N ASN A 159 17.54 0.52 3.80
CA ASN A 159 18.05 -0.72 4.41
C ASN A 159 18.63 -1.69 3.37
N GLY A 160 17.99 -1.83 2.21
CA GLY A 160 18.51 -2.69 1.12
C GLY A 160 19.79 -2.16 0.46
N THR A 161 20.03 -0.84 0.45
CA THR A 161 21.30 -0.26 -0.04
C THR A 161 22.46 -0.50 0.95
N ARG A 162 22.19 -0.46 2.25
CA ARG A 162 23.22 -0.64 3.29
C ARG A 162 23.79 -2.07 3.31
N GLU A 163 22.96 -3.08 3.09
CA GLU A 163 23.40 -4.48 2.91
C GLU A 163 24.30 -4.69 1.69
N ARG A 164 24.12 -3.88 0.64
CA ARG A 164 24.91 -3.99 -0.59
C ARG A 164 26.30 -3.37 -0.47
N SER A 165 26.46 -2.38 0.42
CA SER A 165 27.75 -1.74 0.70
C SER A 165 28.64 -2.51 1.68
N SER A 166 28.06 -3.39 2.51
CA SER A 166 28.80 -4.16 3.53
C SER A 166 29.31 -5.53 3.05
N THR A 167 29.05 -5.91 1.79
CA THR A 167 29.64 -7.12 1.20
C THR A 167 31.08 -6.82 0.76
N PRO A 168 32.11 -7.47 1.34
CA PRO A 168 33.50 -7.23 0.95
C PRO A 168 33.69 -7.57 -0.53
N LYS A 169 34.37 -6.70 -1.28
CA LYS A 169 34.86 -7.03 -2.63
C LYS A 169 35.66 -8.34 -2.54
N PRO A 170 35.40 -9.36 -3.37
CA PRO A 170 36.26 -10.52 -3.42
C PRO A 170 37.66 -10.05 -3.80
N VAL A 171 38.62 -10.22 -2.89
CA VAL A 171 40.04 -10.00 -3.15
C VAL A 171 40.41 -10.95 -4.29
N LYS A 172 40.82 -10.40 -5.44
CA LYS A 172 41.45 -11.18 -6.50
C LYS A 172 42.72 -11.80 -5.91
N LEU A 173 42.67 -13.08 -5.56
CA LEU A 173 43.88 -13.86 -5.35
C LEU A 173 44.56 -13.99 -6.72
N SER A 174 45.66 -13.26 -6.92
CA SER A 174 46.57 -13.57 -8.01
C SER A 174 47.18 -14.95 -7.76
N PRO A 175 47.27 -15.82 -8.79
CA PRO A 175 47.87 -17.14 -8.64
C PRO A 175 49.37 -17.02 -8.29
N PRO A 176 49.93 -17.98 -7.54
CA PRO A 176 51.36 -18.00 -7.21
C PRO A 176 52.17 -18.10 -8.51
N GLN A 177 53.10 -17.17 -8.68
CA GLN A 177 54.09 -17.27 -9.74
C GLN A 177 55.04 -18.42 -9.39
N ALA A 178 55.14 -19.39 -10.30
CA ALA A 178 56.07 -20.51 -10.25
C ALA A 178 57.47 -20.07 -10.68
#